data_AF-X0U547-F1
#
_entry.id   AF-X0U547-F1
#
_cell.length_a   1.000
_cell.length_b   1.000
_cell.length_c   1.000
_cell.angle_alpha   90.00
_cell.angle_beta   90.00
_cell.angle_gamma   90.00
#
_symmetry.space_group_name_H-M   'P 1'
#
loop_
_entity.id
_entity.type
_entity.pdbx_description
1 polymer ?
#
loop_
_entity_poly.entity_id
_entity_poly.type
_entity_poly.pdbx_seq_one_letter_code
_entity_poly.pdbx_strand_id
1 'polypeptide(L)'
;THFDEFVKPYLSEITRRVKTPTVLNICGSTMAILESMMDCGATVIAVDERTPIHGARRLVDGKQPGYPIIGNIPAYDVIHAGSVERVGEAVDSAIRDGVDMVAPGCDFWLETPTDNIRVFVDAVVKHVKT
;
A
#
# COMPACT_ATOMS: atom_id res chain seq x y z
N THR A 1 -11.09 3.31 -19.33
CA THR A 1 -11.96 2.69 -18.30
C THR A 1 -12.85 3.76 -17.67
N HIS A 2 -13.87 3.41 -16.88
CA HIS A 2 -14.64 4.42 -16.12
C HIS A 2 -13.72 5.28 -15.23
N PHE A 3 -12.66 4.69 -14.67
CA PHE A 3 -11.65 5.42 -13.90
C PHE A 3 -10.94 6.48 -14.76
N ASP A 4 -10.49 6.12 -15.96
CA ASP A 4 -9.77 7.05 -16.85
C ASP A 4 -10.65 8.21 -17.33
N GLU A 5 -11.93 7.96 -17.55
CA GLU A 5 -12.88 8.96 -18.05
C GLU A 5 -13.37 9.90 -16.94
N PHE A 6 -13.74 9.34 -15.78
CA PHE A 6 -14.49 10.08 -14.77
C PHE A 6 -13.68 10.44 -13.52
N VAL A 7 -12.54 9.79 -13.25
CA VAL A 7 -11.80 9.94 -11.99
C VAL A 7 -10.41 10.52 -12.22
N LYS A 8 -9.63 9.91 -13.11
CA LYS A 8 -8.24 10.29 -13.41
C LYS A 8 -8.06 11.78 -13.71
N PRO A 9 -8.89 12.45 -14.54
CA PRO A 9 -8.67 13.87 -14.86
C PRO A 9 -8.66 14.77 -13.61
N TYR A 10 -9.54 14.49 -12.65
CA TYR A 10 -9.66 15.26 -11.42
C TYR A 10 -8.54 14.91 -10.43
N LEU A 11 -8.16 13.64 -10.31
CA LEU A 11 -7.01 13.25 -9.49
C LEU A 11 -5.72 13.87 -10.01
N SER A 12 -5.49 13.86 -11.33
CA SER A 12 -4.36 14.53 -11.98
C SER A 12 -4.34 16.05 -11.77
N GLU A 13 -5.50 16.69 -11.70
CA GLU A 13 -5.57 18.12 -11.37
C GLU A 13 -5.20 18.39 -9.91
N ILE A 14 -5.69 17.56 -8.98
CA ILE A 14 -5.39 17.67 -7.55
C ILE A 14 -3.89 17.48 -7.31
N THR A 15 -3.30 16.38 -7.78
CA THR A 15 -1.87 16.08 -7.59
C THR A 15 -0.97 17.16 -8.20
N ARG A 16 -1.32 17.73 -9.36
CA ARG A 16 -0.57 18.83 -9.99
C ARG A 16 -0.60 20.13 -9.16
N ARG A 17 -1.71 20.38 -8.46
CA ARG A 17 -1.91 21.59 -7.64
C ARG A 17 -1.27 21.46 -6.26
N VAL A 18 -1.27 20.27 -5.67
CA VAL A 18 -0.58 19.99 -4.40
C VAL A 18 0.93 20.06 -4.62
N LYS A 19 1.64 20.81 -3.77
CA LYS A 19 3.09 21.08 -3.91
C LYS A 19 3.97 20.25 -2.97
N THR A 20 3.37 19.31 -2.25
CA THR A 20 4.04 18.36 -1.37
C THR A 20 3.90 16.94 -1.94
N PRO A 21 4.75 15.98 -1.51
CA PRO A 21 4.54 14.58 -1.86
C PRO A 21 3.11 14.11 -1.56
N THR A 22 2.53 13.32 -2.45
CA THR A 22 1.14 12.83 -2.33
C THR A 22 1.09 11.32 -2.37
N VAL A 23 0.26 10.74 -1.51
CA VAL A 23 -0.14 9.33 -1.55
C VAL A 23 -1.51 9.23 -2.23
N LEU A 24 -1.62 8.41 -3.28
CA LEU A 24 -2.92 8.04 -3.84
C LEU A 24 -3.32 6.65 -3.34
N ASN A 25 -4.35 6.60 -2.49
CA ASN A 25 -4.95 5.38 -1.98
C ASN A 25 -6.32 5.15 -2.62
N ILE A 26 -6.58 3.93 -3.10
CA ILE A 26 -7.89 3.50 -3.58
C ILE A 26 -8.17 2.10 -3.04
N CYS A 27 -9.25 1.97 -2.26
CA CYS A 27 -9.63 0.69 -1.65
C CYS A 27 -10.12 -0.33 -2.69
N GLY A 28 -10.03 -1.61 -2.34
CA GLY A 28 -10.39 -2.72 -3.22
C GLY A 28 -9.27 -3.10 -4.20
N SER A 29 -9.56 -4.07 -5.09
CA SER A 29 -8.54 -4.54 -6.03
C SER A 29 -8.28 -3.51 -7.13
N THR A 30 -7.07 -2.93 -7.12
CA THR A 30 -6.63 -1.87 -8.03
C THR A 30 -5.77 -2.38 -9.19
N MET A 31 -5.56 -3.70 -9.29
CA MET A 31 -4.71 -4.30 -10.34
C MET A 31 -5.05 -3.81 -11.76
N ALA A 32 -6.34 -3.63 -12.07
CA ALA A 32 -6.79 -3.19 -13.40
C ALA A 32 -6.58 -1.68 -13.69
N ILE A 33 -6.32 -0.87 -12.66
CA ILE A 33 -6.18 0.59 -12.77
C ILE A 33 -4.84 1.10 -12.23
N LEU A 34 -3.92 0.21 -11.86
CA LEU A 34 -2.67 0.57 -11.17
C LEU A 34 -1.82 1.55 -11.99
N GLU A 35 -1.66 1.29 -13.29
CA GLU A 35 -0.95 2.19 -14.19
C GLU A 35 -1.67 3.53 -14.35
N SER A 36 -3.00 3.53 -14.41
CA SER A 36 -3.81 4.74 -14.46
C SER A 36 -3.70 5.56 -13.17
N MET A 37 -3.57 4.91 -12.01
CA MET A 37 -3.29 5.55 -10.73
C MET A 37 -1.91 6.23 -10.76
N MET A 38 -0.88 5.57 -11.30
CA MET A 38 0.45 6.19 -11.47
C MET A 38 0.40 7.43 -12.37
N ASP A 39 -0.35 7.34 -13.48
CA ASP A 39 -0.55 8.47 -14.39
C ASP A 39 -1.33 9.64 -13.77
N CYS A 40 -1.98 9.45 -12.61
CA CYS A 40 -2.55 10.55 -11.85
C CYS A 40 -1.46 11.49 -11.32
N GLY A 41 -0.17 11.12 -11.37
CA GLY A 41 0.94 11.97 -10.98
C GLY A 41 1.18 12.04 -9.47
N ALA A 42 0.67 11.07 -8.72
CA ALA A 42 0.98 10.94 -7.31
C ALA A 42 2.46 10.55 -7.11
N THR A 43 3.04 10.90 -5.96
CA THR A 43 4.42 10.49 -5.62
C THR A 43 4.52 8.98 -5.35
N VAL A 44 3.46 8.41 -4.79
CA VAL A 44 3.37 6.99 -4.40
C VAL A 44 1.93 6.55 -4.44
N ILE A 45 1.71 5.26 -4.71
CA ILE A 45 0.40 4.62 -4.61
C ILE A 45 0.32 3.75 -3.36
N ALA A 46 -0.81 3.79 -2.67
CA ALA A 46 -1.16 2.85 -1.62
C ALA A 46 -2.21 1.87 -2.14
N VAL A 47 -2.03 0.59 -1.82
CA VAL A 47 -2.88 -0.48 -2.32
C VAL A 47 -3.51 -1.28 -1.18
N ASP A 48 -4.75 -1.68 -1.40
CA ASP A 48 -5.55 -2.50 -0.50
C ASP A 48 -5.07 -3.96 -0.41
N GLU A 49 -5.52 -4.67 0.62
CA GLU A 49 -5.27 -6.10 0.83
C GLU A 49 -5.66 -6.99 -0.37
N ARG A 50 -6.62 -6.55 -1.20
CA ARG A 50 -7.04 -7.25 -2.42
C ARG A 50 -6.11 -7.04 -3.62
N THR A 51 -5.07 -6.22 -3.49
CA THR A 51 -4.06 -5.98 -4.51
C THR A 51 -2.73 -6.60 -4.07
N PRO A 52 -2.36 -7.78 -4.58
CA PRO A 52 -1.14 -8.45 -4.12
C PRO A 52 0.12 -7.67 -4.49
N ILE A 53 0.99 -7.39 -3.50
CA ILE A 53 2.20 -6.56 -3.67
C ILE A 53 3.10 -7.09 -4.78
N HIS A 54 3.37 -8.40 -4.83
CA HIS A 54 4.24 -8.98 -5.86
C HIS A 54 3.71 -8.72 -7.29
N GLY A 55 2.38 -8.68 -7.46
CA GLY A 55 1.73 -8.41 -8.74
C GLY A 55 1.77 -6.93 -9.09
N ALA A 56 1.49 -6.08 -8.10
CA ALA A 56 1.60 -4.64 -8.21
C ALA A 56 3.03 -4.20 -8.56
N ARG A 57 4.04 -4.72 -7.85
CA ARG A 57 5.46 -4.44 -8.07
C ARG A 57 5.88 -4.71 -9.50
N ARG A 58 5.51 -5.86 -10.06
CA ARG A 58 5.80 -6.19 -11.48
C ARG A 58 5.20 -5.19 -12.47
N LEU A 59 3.94 -4.81 -12.28
CA LEU A 59 3.27 -3.85 -13.17
C LEU A 59 3.89 -2.45 -13.05
N VAL A 60 4.09 -2.00 -11.82
CA VAL A 60 4.69 -0.68 -11.53
C VAL A 60 6.10 -0.59 -12.10
N ASP A 61 6.95 -1.59 -11.90
CA ASP A 61 8.31 -1.60 -12.47
C ASP A 61 8.32 -1.69 -13.98
N GLY A 62 7.35 -2.40 -14.59
CA GLY A 62 7.18 -2.45 -16.03
C GLY A 62 6.92 -1.07 -16.65
N LYS A 63 6.27 -0.17 -15.90
CA LYS A 63 5.94 1.19 -16.33
C LYS A 63 6.97 2.24 -15.90
N GLN A 64 7.36 2.24 -14.63
CA GLN A 64 8.33 3.15 -14.04
C GLN A 64 9.10 2.44 -12.91
N PRO A 65 10.30 1.91 -13.22
CA PRO A 65 11.16 1.25 -12.23
C PRO A 65 11.38 2.11 -10.98
N GLY A 66 11.21 1.51 -9.81
CA GLY A 66 11.43 2.19 -8.53
C GLY A 66 10.33 3.19 -8.13
N TYR A 67 9.20 3.23 -8.84
CA TYR A 67 8.03 3.98 -8.36
C TYR A 67 7.50 3.31 -7.06
N PRO A 68 7.31 4.06 -5.95
CA PRO A 68 7.05 3.43 -4.66
C PRO A 68 5.63 2.84 -4.54
N ILE A 69 5.49 1.80 -3.73
CA ILE A 69 4.22 1.16 -3.35
C ILE A 69 4.10 1.13 -1.82
N ILE A 70 2.93 1.50 -1.31
CA ILE A 70 2.52 1.36 0.10
C ILE A 70 1.48 0.24 0.23
N GLY A 71 1.54 -0.50 1.33
CA GLY A 71 0.48 -1.43 1.70
C GLY A 71 1.03 -2.74 2.28
N ASN A 72 0.28 -3.83 2.21
CA ASN A 72 -1.17 -3.87 2.00
C ASN A 72 -1.83 -4.79 3.04
N ILE A 73 -1.23 -4.86 4.23
CA ILE A 73 -1.50 -5.92 5.19
C ILE A 73 -2.97 -5.85 5.66
N PRO A 74 -3.71 -6.97 5.71
CA PRO A 74 -5.13 -6.94 6.07
C PRO A 74 -5.39 -6.31 7.44
N ALA A 75 -6.11 -5.19 7.45
CA ALA A 75 -6.24 -4.38 8.66
C ALA A 75 -7.03 -5.09 9.77
N TYR A 76 -8.06 -5.85 9.41
CA TYR A 76 -8.87 -6.61 10.37
C TYR A 76 -8.30 -8.01 10.62
N ASP A 77 -8.30 -8.88 9.61
CA ASP A 77 -8.00 -10.32 9.77
C ASP A 77 -6.55 -10.63 10.18
N VAL A 78 -5.62 -9.70 9.99
CA VAL A 78 -4.22 -9.86 10.36
C VAL A 78 -3.85 -8.92 11.48
N ILE A 79 -3.97 -7.61 11.29
CA ILE A 79 -3.46 -6.65 12.28
C ILE A 79 -4.32 -6.61 13.53
N HIS A 80 -5.65 -6.60 13.40
CA HIS A 80 -6.56 -6.54 14.56
C HIS A 80 -6.78 -7.93 15.19
N ALA A 81 -7.24 -8.90 14.40
CA ALA A 81 -7.69 -10.21 14.88
C ALA A 81 -6.60 -11.30 14.88
N GLY A 82 -5.45 -11.05 14.25
CA GLY A 82 -4.35 -11.99 14.20
C GLY A 82 -3.53 -12.05 15.49
N SER A 83 -2.75 -13.12 15.63
CA SER A 83 -1.71 -13.18 16.67
C SER A 83 -0.51 -12.30 16.31
N VAL A 84 0.32 -11.97 17.30
CA VAL A 84 1.55 -11.20 17.08
C VAL A 84 2.48 -11.88 16.05
N GLU A 85 2.55 -13.21 16.05
CA GLU A 85 3.33 -13.99 15.08
C GLU A 85 2.79 -13.78 13.66
N ARG A 86 1.47 -13.88 13.48
CA ARG A 86 0.81 -13.68 12.19
C ARG A 86 1.03 -12.26 11.65
N VAL A 87 1.03 -11.26 12.52
CA VAL A 87 1.35 -9.87 12.14
C VAL A 87 2.79 -9.74 11.67
N GLY A 88 3.75 -10.30 12.42
CA GLY A 88 5.16 -10.29 12.03
C GLY A 88 5.41 -10.99 10.69
N GLU A 89 4.84 -12.17 10.49
CA GLU A 89 4.94 -12.93 9.24
C GLU A 89 4.36 -12.15 8.04
N ALA A 90 3.25 -11.44 8.24
CA ALA A 90 2.63 -10.63 7.19
C ALA A 90 3.50 -9.43 6.80
N VAL A 91 4.16 -8.78 7.77
CA VAL A 91 5.14 -7.72 7.52
C VAL A 91 6.33 -8.27 6.72
N ASP A 92 6.90 -9.39 7.16
CA ASP A 92 8.03 -10.04 6.48
C ASP A 92 7.68 -10.42 5.03
N SER A 93 6.46 -10.89 4.79
CA SER A 93 5.96 -11.23 3.46
C SER A 93 5.80 -9.99 2.58
N ALA A 94 5.20 -8.91 3.11
CA ALA A 94 4.99 -7.68 2.34
C ALA A 94 6.32 -7.05 1.90
N ILE A 95 7.32 -7.03 2.79
CA ILE A 95 8.68 -6.55 2.48
C ILE A 95 9.33 -7.42 1.41
N ARG A 96 9.25 -8.75 1.55
CA ARG A 96 9.81 -9.69 0.56
C ARG A 96 9.16 -9.56 -0.82
N ASP A 97 7.87 -9.24 -0.85
CA ASP A 97 7.12 -9.03 -2.09
C ASP A 97 7.45 -7.69 -2.77
N GLY A 98 8.20 -6.80 -2.10
CA GLY A 98 8.74 -5.57 -2.66
C GLY A 98 7.92 -4.32 -2.35
N VAL A 99 7.26 -4.25 -1.20
CA VAL A 99 6.65 -3.00 -0.73
C VAL A 99 7.73 -2.01 -0.29
N ASP A 100 7.57 -0.74 -0.63
CA ASP A 100 8.52 0.33 -0.26
C ASP A 100 8.20 0.94 1.10
N MET A 101 6.92 0.96 1.49
CA MET A 101 6.48 1.37 2.81
C MET A 101 5.35 0.45 3.31
N VAL A 102 5.66 -0.31 4.37
CA VAL A 102 4.72 -1.23 5.01
C VAL A 102 3.60 -0.45 5.68
N ALA A 103 2.37 -0.75 5.31
CA ALA A 103 1.17 -0.18 5.90
C ALA A 103 0.03 -1.22 5.86
N PRO A 104 -1.04 -1.03 6.64
CA PRO A 104 -2.24 -1.80 6.39
C PRO A 104 -2.84 -1.47 5.02
N GLY A 105 -3.64 -2.38 4.45
CA GLY A 105 -4.35 -2.15 3.19
C GLY A 105 -5.46 -1.09 3.31
N CYS A 106 -5.91 -0.80 4.53
CA CYS A 106 -6.87 0.26 4.85
C CYS A 106 -6.49 0.91 6.19
N ASP A 107 -7.40 1.61 6.87
CA ASP A 107 -7.12 2.12 8.21
C ASP A 107 -7.13 1.02 9.28
N PHE A 108 -6.43 1.26 10.38
CA PHE A 108 -6.46 0.40 11.55
C PHE A 108 -7.87 0.36 12.17
N TRP A 109 -8.27 -0.82 12.66
CA TRP A 109 -9.43 -0.91 13.53
C TRP A 109 -9.16 -0.25 14.88
N LEU A 110 -10.15 0.47 15.41
CA LEU A 110 -10.02 1.22 16.66
C LEU A 110 -9.64 0.32 17.85
N GLU A 111 -10.11 -0.92 17.84
CA GLU A 111 -9.88 -1.91 18.89
C GLU A 111 -8.65 -2.79 18.63
N THR A 112 -7.81 -2.45 17.63
CA THR A 112 -6.56 -3.17 17.35
C THR A 112 -5.70 -3.26 18.62
N PRO A 113 -5.34 -4.48 19.08
CA PRO A 113 -4.49 -4.63 20.24
C PRO A 113 -3.16 -3.89 20.06
N THR A 114 -2.73 -3.15 21.09
CA THR A 114 -1.49 -2.38 21.01
C THR A 114 -0.27 -3.27 20.76
N ASP A 115 -0.27 -4.51 21.26
CA ASP A 115 0.83 -5.45 21.04
C ASP A 115 0.95 -5.86 19.57
N ASN A 116 -0.16 -5.96 18.83
CA ASN A 116 -0.13 -6.19 17.39
C ASN A 116 0.49 -5.00 16.65
N ILE A 117 0.16 -3.76 17.05
CA ILE A 117 0.78 -2.55 16.47
C ILE A 117 2.28 -2.49 16.79
N ARG A 118 2.68 -2.84 18.02
CA ARG A 118 4.11 -2.90 18.40
C ARG A 118 4.87 -3.91 17.54
N VAL A 119 4.34 -5.13 17.41
CA VAL A 119 4.99 -6.19 16.62
C VAL A 119 5.03 -5.82 15.14
N PHE A 120 3.98 -5.18 14.60
CA PHE A 120 3.98 -4.63 13.25
C PHE A 120 5.18 -3.69 13.01
N VAL A 121 5.38 -2.73 13.92
CA VAL A 121 6.50 -1.77 13.82
C VAL A 121 7.85 -2.46 14.05
N ASP A 122 7.96 -3.30 15.08
CA ASP A 122 9.20 -4.01 15.42
C ASP A 122 9.66 -4.92 14.28
N ALA A 123 8.71 -5.57 13.57
CA ALA A 123 9.00 -6.37 12.39
C ALA A 123 9.63 -5.52 11.28
N VAL A 124 9.06 -4.35 10.95
CA VAL A 124 9.63 -3.43 9.96
C VAL A 124 11.06 -3.00 10.35
N VAL A 125 11.27 -2.63 11.62
CA VAL A 125 12.58 -2.16 12.11
C VAL A 125 13.66 -3.23 12.02
N LYS A 126 13.32 -4.51 12.17
CA LYS A 126 14.29 -5.62 12.02
C LYS A 126 14.88 -5.67 10.60
N HIS A 127 14.10 -5.37 9.56
CA HIS A 127 14.58 -5.38 8.18
C HIS A 127 15.46 -4.18 7.83
N VAL A 128 15.30 -3.04 8.51
CA VAL A 128 16.14 -1.84 8.29
C VAL A 128 17.56 -2.01 8.85
N LYS A 129 17.74 -2.90 9.82
CA LYS A 129 19.03 -3.15 10.48
C LYS A 129 19.90 -4.21 9.79
N THR A 130 19.53 -4.65 8.60
CA THR A 130 20.22 -5.69 7.82
C THR A 130 20.71 -5.10 6.50
#